data_AF-A0A8H4PE63-F1
#
_entry.id   AF-A0A8H4PE63-F1
#
_cell.length_a   1.000
_cell.length_b   1.000
_cell.length_c   1.000
_cell.angle_alpha   90.00
_cell.angle_beta   90.00
_cell.angle_gamma   90.00
#
_symmetry.space_group_name_H-M   'P 1'
#
loop_
_entity.id
_entity.type
_entity.pdbx_description
1 polymer ?
#
loop_
_entity_poly.entity_id
_entity_poly.type
_entity_poly.pdbx_seq_one_letter_code
_entity_poly.pdbx_strand_id
1 'polypeptide(L)'
;MDLNLRASLADRLWGDPPSEMLNVLLATLEYPADTKTKSLKLVQDIDFFCKAQEPPREPRIVDTPPWYFWPLIMGMAACIPPDHEWQDCLVQTMDILRQRDESNKDEQETARFEYLEESSLAVSEQINYCYISGCEETASGGAIAKWKNFNSFIARTSTPDGPWRMLCIWEFRETLEEPVIKAAAMECKLWVTTEWIIRCAGIIFEEMNYTGEIDDDTAQSFRMGPSCDAKRVLSLERWEFWKKRLAELVADAGKLELGSTITARISKALEAMAAVEP
;
A
#
# COMPACT_ATOMS: atom_id res chain seq x y z
N MET A 1 -7.49 -4.96 21.49
CA MET A 1 -8.18 -3.83 20.86
C MET A 1 -9.29 -4.43 20.02
N ASP A 2 -10.54 -4.10 20.29
CA ASP A 2 -11.67 -4.70 19.57
C ASP A 2 -11.80 -3.99 18.21
N LEU A 3 -11.29 -4.61 17.15
CA LEU A 3 -11.34 -4.06 15.80
C LEU A 3 -12.75 -4.25 15.26
N ASN A 4 -13.63 -3.25 15.43
CA ASN A 4 -14.95 -3.27 14.80
C ASN A 4 -14.84 -2.98 13.29
N LEU A 5 -14.29 -3.96 12.56
CA LEU A 5 -14.11 -3.91 11.10
C LEU A 5 -15.45 -3.78 10.38
N ARG A 6 -16.52 -4.38 10.92
CA ARG A 6 -17.87 -4.29 10.34
C ARG A 6 -18.37 -2.86 10.27
N ALA A 7 -18.35 -2.14 11.39
CA ALA A 7 -18.74 -0.73 11.41
C ALA A 7 -17.82 0.13 10.52
N SER A 8 -16.52 -0.22 10.45
CA SER A 8 -15.54 0.55 9.70
C SER A 8 -15.60 0.36 8.17
N LEU A 9 -16.21 -0.75 7.71
CA LEU A 9 -16.36 -1.13 6.30
C LEU A 9 -17.75 -0.83 5.73
N ALA A 10 -18.77 -0.69 6.57
CA ALA A 10 -20.14 -0.40 6.15
C ALA A 10 -20.27 0.91 5.34
N ASP A 11 -19.42 1.90 5.61
CA ASP A 11 -19.43 3.19 4.90
C ASP A 11 -18.66 3.17 3.56
N ARG A 12 -18.12 2.01 3.15
CA ARG A 12 -17.02 1.94 2.16
C ARG A 12 -17.35 1.23 0.86
N LEU A 13 -18.28 0.29 0.88
CA LEU A 13 -18.53 -0.62 -0.23
C LEU A 13 -19.76 -0.09 -0.98
N TRP A 14 -19.55 0.33 -2.24
CA TRP A 14 -20.67 0.70 -3.13
C TRP A 14 -21.49 -0.55 -3.42
N GLY A 15 -22.68 -0.60 -2.84
CA GLY A 15 -23.45 -1.84 -2.74
C GLY A 15 -22.99 -2.66 -1.54
N ASP A 16 -23.92 -3.36 -0.89
CA ASP A 16 -23.56 -4.34 0.12
C ASP A 16 -22.60 -5.34 -0.55
N PRO A 17 -21.34 -5.46 -0.10
CA PRO A 17 -20.57 -6.66 -0.41
C PRO A 17 -21.46 -7.83 -0.02
N PRO A 18 -21.38 -8.99 -0.69
CA PRO A 18 -22.05 -10.17 -0.16
C PRO A 18 -21.59 -10.32 1.29
N SER A 19 -22.48 -10.03 2.24
CA SER A 19 -22.18 -9.96 3.67
C SER A 19 -21.51 -11.26 4.12
N GLU A 20 -21.81 -12.35 3.40
CA GLU A 20 -21.23 -13.67 3.45
C GLU A 20 -19.71 -13.67 3.23
N MET A 21 -19.18 -12.97 2.22
CA MET A 21 -17.75 -12.92 1.94
C MET A 21 -16.99 -12.24 3.08
N LEU A 22 -17.45 -11.05 3.49
CA LEU A 22 -16.84 -10.36 4.62
C LEU A 22 -16.92 -11.22 5.89
N ASN A 23 -18.05 -11.89 6.14
CA ASN A 23 -18.20 -12.76 7.31
C ASN A 23 -17.24 -13.95 7.29
N VAL A 24 -17.01 -14.57 6.12
CA VAL A 24 -16.06 -15.67 5.99
C VAL A 24 -14.63 -15.19 6.23
N LEU A 25 -14.22 -14.08 5.61
CA LEU A 25 -12.87 -13.54 5.79
C LEU A 25 -12.61 -13.12 7.25
N LEU A 26 -13.59 -12.46 7.89
CA LEU A 26 -13.51 -12.10 9.31
C LEU A 26 -13.43 -13.33 10.21
N ALA A 27 -14.29 -14.32 9.99
CA ALA A 27 -14.27 -15.56 10.77
C ALA A 27 -12.90 -16.27 10.67
N THR A 28 -12.26 -16.24 9.49
CA THR A 28 -10.92 -16.78 9.30
C THR A 28 -9.86 -15.99 10.07
N LEU A 29 -9.94 -14.65 10.11
CA LEU A 29 -9.00 -13.82 10.88
C LEU A 29 -9.17 -13.98 12.40
N GLU A 30 -10.42 -14.12 12.87
CA GLU A 30 -10.78 -14.30 14.28
C GLU A 30 -10.47 -15.72 14.80
N TYR A 31 -10.41 -16.72 13.90
CA TYR A 31 -10.15 -18.10 14.27
C TYR A 31 -8.82 -18.24 15.03
N PRO A 32 -8.75 -18.95 16.17
CA PRO A 32 -7.53 -19.04 16.99
C PRO A 32 -6.50 -20.01 16.38
N ALA A 33 -5.91 -19.63 15.26
CA ALA A 33 -4.80 -20.32 14.59
C ALA A 33 -3.63 -19.38 14.34
N ASP A 34 -2.48 -19.94 13.97
CA ASP A 34 -1.31 -19.15 13.57
C ASP A 34 -1.54 -18.44 12.22
N THR A 35 -0.74 -17.38 11.97
CA THR A 35 -0.79 -16.56 10.77
C THR A 35 -0.76 -17.38 9.48
N LYS A 36 0.10 -18.41 9.41
CA LYS A 36 0.26 -19.22 8.20
C LYS A 36 -1.00 -20.04 7.91
N THR A 37 -1.58 -20.64 8.95
CA THR A 37 -2.84 -21.38 8.83
C THR A 37 -3.98 -20.47 8.40
N LYS A 38 -4.10 -19.28 9.02
CA LYS A 38 -5.10 -18.26 8.63
C LYS A 38 -4.92 -17.82 7.18
N SER A 39 -3.70 -17.48 6.76
CA SER A 39 -3.42 -17.03 5.40
C SER A 39 -3.73 -18.09 4.35
N LEU A 40 -3.39 -19.36 4.60
CA LEU A 40 -3.76 -20.46 3.70
C LEU A 40 -5.27 -20.65 3.59
N LYS A 41 -5.99 -20.51 4.71
CA LYS A 41 -7.45 -20.59 4.72
C LYS A 41 -8.07 -19.41 3.95
N LEU A 42 -7.57 -18.19 4.14
CA LEU A 42 -7.98 -17.03 3.35
C LEU A 42 -7.78 -17.29 1.86
N VAL A 43 -6.63 -17.82 1.45
CA VAL A 43 -6.40 -18.19 0.03
C VAL A 43 -7.45 -19.18 -0.48
N GLN A 44 -7.82 -20.19 0.30
CA GLN A 44 -8.87 -21.14 -0.08
C GLN A 44 -10.25 -20.50 -0.15
N ASP A 45 -10.56 -19.57 0.75
CA ASP A 45 -11.81 -18.82 0.74
C ASP A 45 -11.91 -17.95 -0.52
N ILE A 46 -10.80 -17.31 -0.89
CA ILE A 46 -10.66 -16.53 -2.13
C ILE A 46 -10.90 -17.43 -3.35
N ASP A 47 -10.18 -18.56 -3.42
CA ASP A 47 -10.35 -19.54 -4.51
C ASP A 47 -11.82 -20.00 -4.61
N PHE A 48 -12.47 -20.23 -3.46
CA PHE A 48 -13.87 -20.64 -3.41
C PHE A 48 -14.79 -19.55 -3.98
N PHE A 49 -14.66 -18.30 -3.54
CA PHE A 49 -15.52 -17.21 -4.02
C PHE A 49 -15.29 -16.89 -5.50
N CYS A 50 -14.05 -16.97 -5.98
CA CYS A 50 -13.73 -16.79 -7.38
C CYS A 50 -14.28 -17.90 -8.28
N LYS A 51 -14.37 -19.14 -7.78
CA LYS A 51 -14.87 -20.32 -8.55
C LYS A 51 -16.39 -20.55 -8.42
N ALA A 52 -17.02 -20.04 -7.37
CA ALA A 52 -18.41 -20.36 -7.04
C ALA A 52 -19.47 -19.68 -7.94
N GLN A 53 -19.08 -18.86 -8.91
CA GLN A 53 -20.03 -18.22 -9.83
C GLN A 53 -20.08 -18.91 -11.20
N GLU A 54 -21.31 -19.26 -11.64
CA GLU A 54 -21.57 -19.63 -13.03
C GLU A 54 -21.24 -18.45 -13.95
N PRO A 55 -20.63 -18.67 -15.12
CA PRO A 55 -20.35 -17.59 -16.06
C PRO A 55 -21.68 -16.89 -16.42
N PRO A 56 -21.75 -15.55 -16.34
CA PRO A 56 -22.98 -14.83 -16.60
C PRO A 56 -23.45 -15.09 -18.04
N ARG A 57 -24.77 -15.22 -18.24
CA ARG A 57 -25.37 -15.44 -19.58
C ARG A 57 -25.07 -14.30 -20.57
N GLU A 58 -24.69 -13.12 -20.06
CA GLU A 58 -24.13 -12.00 -20.80
C GLU A 58 -22.96 -11.42 -19.98
N PRO A 59 -21.75 -11.28 -20.54
CA PRO A 59 -20.60 -10.78 -19.79
C PRO A 59 -20.74 -9.28 -19.55
N ARG A 60 -21.27 -8.90 -18.39
CA ARG A 60 -21.03 -7.57 -17.83
C ARG A 60 -19.77 -7.65 -16.99
N ILE A 61 -18.81 -6.77 -17.27
CA ILE A 61 -17.53 -6.70 -16.57
C ILE A 61 -17.74 -6.58 -15.05
N VAL A 62 -18.82 -5.92 -14.60
CA VAL A 62 -19.12 -5.58 -13.20
C VAL A 62 -19.51 -6.78 -12.31
N ASP A 63 -19.74 -7.96 -12.88
CA ASP A 63 -20.28 -9.11 -12.15
C ASP A 63 -19.23 -10.19 -11.80
N THR A 64 -17.93 -9.94 -12.00
CA THR A 64 -16.88 -10.94 -11.66
C THR A 64 -16.36 -10.79 -10.21
N PRO A 65 -16.10 -11.89 -9.48
CA PRO A 65 -15.66 -11.89 -8.08
C PRO A 65 -14.43 -11.03 -7.70
N PRO A 66 -13.41 -10.85 -8.56
CA PRO A 66 -12.28 -9.97 -8.26
C PRO A 66 -12.69 -8.52 -7.96
N TRP A 67 -13.78 -8.03 -8.57
CA TRP A 67 -14.28 -6.67 -8.38
C TRP A 67 -14.78 -6.37 -6.97
N TYR A 68 -15.35 -7.35 -6.27
CA TYR A 68 -15.78 -7.16 -4.88
C TYR A 68 -14.68 -7.54 -3.88
N PHE A 69 -13.83 -8.47 -4.27
CA PHE A 69 -12.81 -9.02 -3.38
C PHE A 69 -11.68 -8.03 -3.10
N TRP A 70 -11.12 -7.40 -4.13
CA TRP A 70 -9.98 -6.50 -3.93
C TRP A 70 -10.32 -5.25 -3.12
N PRO A 71 -11.44 -4.53 -3.39
CA PRO A 71 -11.85 -3.42 -2.53
C PRO A 71 -12.09 -3.85 -1.08
N LEU A 72 -12.59 -5.09 -0.87
CA LEU A 72 -12.78 -5.64 0.47
C LEU A 72 -11.45 -5.84 1.20
N ILE A 73 -10.45 -6.47 0.57
CA ILE A 73 -9.12 -6.65 1.17
C ILE A 73 -8.44 -5.31 1.44
N MET A 74 -8.47 -4.38 0.48
CA MET A 74 -7.89 -3.04 0.67
C MET A 74 -8.63 -2.28 1.78
N GLY A 75 -9.95 -2.45 1.86
CA GLY A 75 -10.80 -1.94 2.92
C GLY A 75 -10.39 -2.47 4.29
N MET A 76 -10.26 -3.79 4.41
CA MET A 76 -9.85 -4.47 5.64
C MET A 76 -8.45 -4.04 6.05
N ALA A 77 -7.48 -4.08 5.13
CA ALA A 77 -6.10 -3.68 5.38
C ALA A 77 -6.00 -2.26 5.92
N ALA A 78 -6.76 -1.32 5.37
CA ALA A 78 -6.83 0.06 5.88
C ALA A 78 -7.46 0.16 7.29
N CYS A 79 -8.29 -0.79 7.71
CA CYS A 79 -8.89 -0.76 9.05
C CYS A 79 -8.05 -1.52 10.10
N ILE A 80 -7.06 -2.30 9.68
CA ILE A 80 -6.23 -3.12 10.57
C ILE A 80 -4.88 -2.43 10.78
N PRO A 81 -4.42 -2.20 12.03
CA PRO A 81 -3.12 -1.61 12.30
C PRO A 81 -1.94 -2.38 11.70
N PRO A 82 -0.85 -1.70 11.30
CA PRO A 82 0.36 -2.31 10.74
C PRO A 82 1.02 -3.40 11.59
N ASP A 83 0.89 -3.28 12.91
CA ASP A 83 1.47 -4.15 13.92
C ASP A 83 0.51 -5.25 14.40
N HIS A 84 -0.71 -5.31 13.84
CA HIS A 84 -1.68 -6.33 14.19
C HIS A 84 -1.48 -7.59 13.34
N GLU A 85 -1.56 -8.77 13.97
CA GLU A 85 -1.39 -10.07 13.32
C GLU A 85 -2.32 -10.30 12.12
N TRP A 86 -3.49 -9.67 12.11
CA TRP A 86 -4.42 -9.76 10.98
C TRP A 86 -3.87 -9.09 9.72
N GLN A 87 -3.10 -7.99 9.85
CA GLN A 87 -2.48 -7.38 8.68
C GLN A 87 -1.36 -8.29 8.16
N ASP A 88 -0.61 -8.94 9.06
CA ASP A 88 0.38 -9.95 8.68
C ASP A 88 -0.27 -11.13 7.93
N CYS A 89 -1.45 -11.57 8.37
CA CYS A 89 -2.22 -12.61 7.68
C CYS A 89 -2.58 -12.17 6.25
N LEU A 90 -3.08 -10.95 6.07
CA LEU A 90 -3.43 -10.42 4.76
C LEU A 90 -2.19 -10.32 3.84
N VAL A 91 -1.06 -9.83 4.36
CA VAL A 91 0.20 -9.73 3.59
C VAL A 91 0.64 -11.12 3.13
N GLN A 92 0.68 -12.09 4.04
CA GLN A 92 1.07 -13.45 3.70
C GLN A 92 0.09 -14.13 2.73
N THR A 93 -1.21 -13.81 2.79
CA THR A 93 -2.19 -14.25 1.79
C THR A 93 -1.83 -13.72 0.41
N MET A 94 -1.47 -12.44 0.27
CA MET A 94 -1.03 -11.87 -1.01
C MET A 94 0.23 -12.55 -1.54
N ASP A 95 1.19 -12.86 -0.67
CA ASP A 95 2.42 -13.55 -1.07
C ASP A 95 2.15 -14.97 -1.58
N ILE A 96 1.26 -15.72 -0.92
CA ILE A 96 0.88 -17.08 -1.34
C ILE A 96 0.17 -17.05 -2.69
N LEU A 97 -0.75 -16.09 -2.90
CA LEU A 97 -1.44 -15.92 -4.19
C LEU A 97 -0.44 -15.63 -5.31
N ARG A 98 0.48 -14.70 -5.08
CA ARG A 98 1.53 -14.33 -6.06
C ARG A 98 2.41 -15.53 -6.43
N GLN A 99 2.87 -16.31 -5.45
CA GLN A 99 3.71 -17.49 -5.71
C GLN A 99 2.98 -18.56 -6.53
N ARG A 100 1.66 -18.70 -6.35
CA ARG A 100 0.85 -19.63 -7.16
C ARG A 100 0.77 -19.16 -8.61
N ASP A 101 0.56 -17.87 -8.85
CA ASP A 101 0.53 -17.30 -10.20
C ASP A 101 1.84 -17.50 -10.93
N GLU A 102 2.97 -17.26 -10.25
CA GLU A 102 4.30 -17.47 -10.81
C GLU A 102 4.56 -18.95 -11.17
N SER A 103 4.09 -19.87 -10.33
CA SER A 103 4.26 -21.31 -10.55
C SER A 103 3.39 -21.85 -11.69
N ASN A 104 2.26 -21.20 -11.97
CA ASN A 104 1.31 -21.62 -13.01
C ASN A 104 1.60 -20.98 -14.38
N LYS A 105 2.69 -20.21 -14.55
CA LYS A 105 3.05 -19.55 -15.82
C LYS A 105 3.24 -20.53 -17.00
N ASP A 106 3.53 -21.80 -16.72
CA ASP A 106 3.78 -22.84 -17.73
C ASP A 106 2.54 -23.69 -18.09
N GLU A 107 1.45 -23.63 -17.31
CA GLU A 107 0.21 -24.39 -17.60
C GLU A 107 -0.80 -23.51 -18.35
N GLN A 108 -0.86 -23.69 -19.68
CA GLN A 108 -1.86 -23.05 -20.52
C GLN A 108 -3.30 -23.49 -20.14
N GLU A 109 -4.19 -22.49 -20.02
CA GLU A 109 -5.65 -22.51 -20.25
C GLU A 109 -6.67 -22.64 -19.11
N THR A 110 -6.38 -22.98 -17.84
CA THR A 110 -7.50 -23.25 -16.89
C THR A 110 -7.79 -22.25 -15.77
N ALA A 111 -6.96 -21.24 -15.54
CA ALA A 111 -7.34 -19.98 -14.88
C ALA A 111 -6.08 -19.13 -14.80
N ARG A 112 -5.83 -18.29 -15.81
CA ARG A 112 -4.90 -17.19 -15.60
C ARG A 112 -5.52 -16.33 -14.52
N PHE A 113 -4.88 -16.34 -13.37
CA PHE A 113 -5.26 -15.47 -12.29
C PHE A 113 -4.67 -14.09 -12.62
N GLU A 114 -5.47 -13.26 -13.30
CA GLU A 114 -5.24 -11.81 -13.54
C GLU A 114 -5.33 -10.99 -12.23
N TYR A 115 -5.05 -11.62 -11.09
CA TYR A 115 -5.45 -11.22 -9.74
C TYR A 115 -4.76 -9.93 -9.32
N LEU A 116 -3.51 -9.74 -9.73
CA LEU A 116 -2.73 -8.56 -9.39
C LEU A 116 -2.97 -7.39 -10.37
N GLU A 117 -3.23 -7.65 -11.65
CA GLU A 117 -3.55 -6.60 -12.62
C GLU A 117 -4.92 -5.96 -12.32
N GLU A 118 -5.93 -6.77 -11.96
CA GLU A 118 -7.26 -6.27 -11.59
C GLU A 118 -7.29 -5.58 -10.21
N SER A 119 -6.35 -5.89 -9.32
CA SER A 119 -6.24 -5.20 -8.03
C SER A 119 -5.87 -3.71 -8.19
N SER A 120 -5.33 -3.31 -9.35
CA SER A 120 -4.93 -1.93 -9.65
C SER A 120 -6.07 -0.93 -9.55
N LEU A 121 -7.28 -1.30 -9.99
CA LEU A 121 -8.44 -0.42 -9.86
C LEU A 121 -8.87 -0.29 -8.40
N ALA A 122 -8.94 -1.40 -7.66
CA ALA A 122 -9.31 -1.39 -6.25
C ALA A 122 -8.35 -0.58 -5.38
N VAL A 123 -7.04 -0.63 -5.68
CA VAL A 123 -6.06 0.24 -5.03
C VAL A 123 -6.27 1.70 -5.42
N SER A 124 -6.51 2.00 -6.70
CA SER A 124 -6.79 3.36 -7.17
C SER A 124 -8.02 3.96 -6.50
N GLU A 125 -9.11 3.20 -6.39
CA GLU A 125 -10.31 3.59 -5.66
C GLU A 125 -10.03 3.82 -4.17
N GLN A 126 -9.28 2.91 -3.55
CA GLN A 126 -8.94 3.02 -2.14
C GLN A 126 -8.03 4.22 -1.86
N ILE A 127 -7.10 4.54 -2.75
CA ILE A 127 -6.29 5.76 -2.68
C ILE A 127 -7.20 6.97 -2.71
N ASN A 128 -8.09 7.08 -3.70
CA ASN A 128 -9.00 8.22 -3.79
C ASN A 128 -9.83 8.38 -2.50
N TYR A 129 -10.29 7.27 -1.90
CA TYR A 129 -11.04 7.30 -0.66
C TYR A 129 -10.20 7.71 0.57
N CYS A 130 -9.01 7.12 0.73
CA CYS A 130 -8.19 7.35 1.92
C CYS A 130 -7.36 8.65 1.84
N TYR A 131 -6.91 9.03 0.65
CA TYR A 131 -6.10 10.22 0.42
C TYR A 131 -6.89 11.50 0.71
N ILE A 132 -8.13 11.58 0.22
CA ILE A 132 -9.05 12.71 0.49
C ILE A 132 -9.29 12.88 2.00
N SER A 133 -9.24 11.81 2.78
CA SER A 133 -9.56 11.85 4.20
C SER A 133 -8.35 11.98 5.14
N GLY A 134 -7.16 11.49 4.74
CA GLY A 134 -6.01 11.29 5.63
C GLY A 134 -4.92 12.37 5.63
N CYS A 135 -4.86 13.22 4.60
CA CYS A 135 -3.76 14.16 4.39
C CYS A 135 -4.17 15.66 4.37
N GLU A 136 -5.45 15.95 4.59
CA GLU A 136 -5.92 17.32 4.81
C GLU A 136 -5.54 17.80 6.23
N GLU A 137 -5.29 19.11 6.41
CA GLU A 137 -5.04 19.68 7.74
C GLU A 137 -6.21 19.42 8.73
N THR A 138 -7.41 19.17 8.20
CA THR A 138 -8.64 18.84 8.93
C THR A 138 -8.91 17.34 9.05
N ALA A 139 -7.98 16.49 8.63
CA ALA A 139 -8.14 15.04 8.68
C ALA A 139 -8.40 14.55 10.10
N SER A 140 -9.45 13.73 10.27
CA SER A 140 -9.72 13.09 11.55
C SER A 140 -8.65 12.04 11.89
N GLY A 141 -8.40 11.80 13.18
CA GLY A 141 -7.45 10.76 13.61
C GLY A 141 -7.75 9.37 13.06
N GLY A 142 -9.03 9.05 12.83
CA GLY A 142 -9.44 7.78 12.20
C GLY A 142 -9.03 7.68 10.73
N ALA A 143 -9.08 8.78 9.98
CA ALA A 143 -8.66 8.80 8.58
C ALA A 143 -7.13 8.71 8.44
N ILE A 144 -6.39 9.41 9.31
CA ILE A 144 -4.93 9.28 9.41
C ILE A 144 -4.53 7.83 9.68
N ALA A 145 -5.18 7.18 10.64
CA ALA A 145 -4.91 5.76 10.94
C ALA A 145 -5.19 4.88 9.71
N LYS A 146 -6.34 5.07 9.05
CA LYS A 146 -6.68 4.31 7.84
C LYS A 146 -5.64 4.46 6.73
N TRP A 147 -5.12 5.67 6.53
CA TRP A 147 -4.09 5.93 5.53
C TRP A 147 -2.75 5.24 5.84
N LYS A 148 -2.31 5.30 7.10
CA LYS A 148 -1.10 4.60 7.57
C LYS A 148 -1.21 3.09 7.41
N ASN A 149 -2.34 2.52 7.84
CA ASN A 149 -2.63 1.10 7.76
C ASN A 149 -2.59 0.61 6.31
N PHE A 150 -3.25 1.35 5.40
CA PHE A 150 -3.26 1.06 3.97
C PHE A 150 -1.86 1.09 3.36
N ASN A 151 -1.11 2.18 3.56
CA ASN A 151 0.23 2.32 3.00
C ASN A 151 1.19 1.24 3.51
N SER A 152 1.11 0.85 4.78
CA SER A 152 1.93 -0.25 5.29
C SER A 152 1.60 -1.57 4.60
N PHE A 153 0.32 -1.90 4.43
CA PHE A 153 -0.10 -3.10 3.72
C PHE A 153 0.41 -3.11 2.27
N ILE A 154 0.25 -2.00 1.54
CA ILE A 154 0.72 -1.90 0.15
C ILE A 154 2.26 -1.98 0.08
N ALA A 155 2.98 -1.26 0.95
CA ALA A 155 4.45 -1.32 0.98
C ALA A 155 4.95 -2.75 1.25
N ARG A 156 4.29 -3.48 2.16
CA ARG A 156 4.65 -4.86 2.51
C ARG A 156 4.30 -5.90 1.43
N THR A 157 3.42 -5.55 0.50
CA THR A 157 3.00 -6.43 -0.62
C THR A 157 3.57 -5.97 -1.96
N SER A 158 4.40 -4.93 -1.95
CA SER A 158 5.05 -4.38 -3.14
C SER A 158 6.19 -5.28 -3.62
N THR A 159 6.35 -5.36 -4.93
CA THR A 159 7.40 -6.14 -5.60
C THR A 159 8.11 -5.28 -6.65
N PRO A 160 9.31 -5.68 -7.10
CA PRO A 160 10.04 -5.00 -8.18
C PRO A 160 9.35 -5.01 -9.54
N ASP A 161 8.21 -5.69 -9.70
CA ASP A 161 7.37 -5.67 -10.92
C ASP A 161 5.94 -5.16 -10.62
N GLY A 162 5.69 -4.76 -9.37
CA GLY A 162 4.36 -4.41 -8.89
C GLY A 162 3.87 -3.02 -9.35
N PRO A 163 2.55 -2.83 -9.49
CA PRO A 163 1.96 -1.57 -9.97
C PRO A 163 1.99 -0.44 -8.93
N TRP A 164 2.39 -0.72 -7.69
CA TRP A 164 2.28 0.22 -6.56
C TRP A 164 3.42 1.20 -6.40
N ARG A 165 4.46 1.08 -7.23
CA ARG A 165 5.66 1.93 -7.13
C ARG A 165 5.38 3.40 -7.32
N MET A 166 4.38 3.73 -8.13
CA MET A 166 3.95 5.12 -8.30
C MET A 166 3.54 5.78 -6.98
N LEU A 167 2.92 5.02 -6.07
CA LEU A 167 2.43 5.54 -4.79
C LEU A 167 3.57 5.97 -3.90
N CYS A 168 4.67 5.20 -3.84
CA CYS A 168 5.80 5.60 -3.02
C CYS A 168 6.43 6.91 -3.53
N ILE A 169 6.56 7.07 -4.85
CA ILE A 169 7.09 8.30 -5.47
C ILE A 169 6.18 9.49 -5.18
N TRP A 170 4.86 9.30 -5.25
CA TRP A 170 3.88 10.34 -4.92
C TRP A 170 3.99 10.79 -3.46
N GLU A 171 4.03 9.85 -2.52
CA GLU A 171 4.17 10.16 -1.10
C GLU A 171 5.50 10.84 -0.79
N PHE A 172 6.58 10.48 -1.49
CA PHE A 172 7.90 11.09 -1.30
C PHE A 172 7.90 12.52 -1.83
N ARG A 173 7.33 12.75 -3.01
CA ARG A 173 7.15 14.09 -3.55
C ARG A 173 6.36 14.97 -2.57
N GLU A 174 5.17 14.52 -2.17
CA GLU A 174 4.26 15.29 -1.30
C GLU A 174 4.82 15.57 0.11
N THR A 175 5.80 14.77 0.55
CA THR A 175 6.39 14.88 1.90
C THR A 175 7.76 15.57 1.91
N LEU A 176 8.59 15.30 0.90
CA LEU A 176 10.00 15.69 0.88
C LEU A 176 10.29 16.81 -0.14
N GLU A 177 9.51 16.92 -1.21
CA GLU A 177 9.78 17.86 -2.31
C GLU A 177 8.86 19.08 -2.29
N GLU A 178 7.74 19.00 -1.56
CA GLU A 178 6.82 20.11 -1.32
C GLU A 178 7.18 20.90 -0.04
N PRO A 179 6.70 22.15 0.10
CA PRO A 179 6.90 22.94 1.32
C PRO A 179 6.39 22.24 2.58
N VAL A 180 7.14 22.40 3.69
CA VAL A 180 6.81 21.76 4.97
C VAL A 180 5.51 22.32 5.53
N ILE A 181 4.57 21.42 5.83
CA ILE A 181 3.36 21.71 6.59
C ILE A 181 3.61 21.41 8.08
N LYS A 182 2.76 21.92 8.98
CA LYS A 182 2.87 21.68 10.43
C LYS A 182 1.89 20.62 10.92
N ALA A 183 2.08 20.19 12.16
CA ALA A 183 1.14 19.36 12.94
C ALA A 183 0.95 17.92 12.41
N ALA A 184 -0.17 17.30 12.79
CA ALA A 184 -0.45 15.87 12.60
C ALA A 184 -0.41 15.41 11.13
N ALA A 185 -0.72 16.31 10.18
CA ALA A 185 -0.62 16.02 8.75
C ALA A 185 0.83 15.75 8.33
N MET A 186 1.80 16.54 8.83
CA MET A 186 3.21 16.31 8.55
C MET A 186 3.70 15.00 9.15
N GLU A 187 3.30 14.69 10.38
CA GLU A 187 3.65 13.41 11.00
C GLU A 187 3.03 12.21 10.26
N CYS A 188 1.82 12.36 9.72
CA CYS A 188 1.18 11.33 8.89
C CYS A 188 2.01 11.07 7.62
N LYS A 189 2.29 12.14 6.87
CA LYS A 189 3.12 12.11 5.66
C LYS A 189 4.48 11.46 5.90
N LEU A 190 5.20 11.94 6.92
CA LEU A 190 6.49 11.37 7.33
C LEU A 190 6.38 9.90 7.72
N TRP A 191 5.31 9.51 8.42
CA TRP A 191 5.13 8.12 8.81
C TRP A 191 4.98 7.21 7.59
N VAL A 192 4.21 7.65 6.59
CA VAL A 192 3.98 6.91 5.35
C VAL A 192 5.25 6.84 4.51
N THR A 193 5.93 7.97 4.29
CA THR A 193 7.23 8.01 3.59
C THR A 193 8.24 7.07 4.25
N THR A 194 8.37 7.12 5.57
CA THR A 194 9.32 6.24 6.28
C THR A 194 8.92 4.78 6.23
N GLU A 195 7.62 4.44 6.23
CA GLU A 195 7.17 3.06 6.06
C GLU A 195 7.60 2.49 4.70
N TRP A 196 7.35 3.24 3.62
CA TRP A 196 7.78 2.87 2.27
C TRP A 196 9.29 2.67 2.17
N ILE A 197 10.10 3.58 2.74
CA ILE A 197 11.56 3.42 2.75
C ILE A 197 11.97 2.17 3.54
N ILE A 198 11.44 1.99 4.75
CA ILE A 198 11.80 0.85 5.61
C ILE A 198 11.48 -0.49 4.95
N ARG A 199 10.39 -0.57 4.18
CA ARG A 199 9.95 -1.82 3.54
C ARG A 199 10.52 -2.02 2.16
N CYS A 200 10.74 -0.94 1.40
CA CYS A 200 10.97 -0.98 -0.03
C CYS A 200 12.25 -0.27 -0.48
N ALA A 201 13.17 0.12 0.41
CA ALA A 201 14.40 0.84 0.04
C ALA A 201 15.14 0.19 -1.14
N GLY A 202 15.25 -1.14 -1.18
CA GLY A 202 15.92 -1.86 -2.28
C GLY A 202 15.20 -1.69 -3.61
N ILE A 203 13.88 -1.86 -3.63
CA ILE A 203 13.03 -1.68 -4.82
C ILE A 203 13.13 -0.25 -5.34
N ILE A 204 13.06 0.72 -4.42
CA ILE A 204 13.09 2.14 -4.77
C ILE A 204 14.49 2.53 -5.28
N PHE A 205 15.55 2.05 -4.65
CA PHE A 205 16.92 2.34 -5.06
C PHE A 205 17.21 1.79 -6.47
N GLU A 206 16.78 0.56 -6.76
CA GLU A 206 16.88 -0.03 -8.10
C GLU A 206 16.13 0.82 -9.14
N GLU A 207 14.92 1.27 -8.82
CA GLU A 207 14.13 2.18 -9.67
C GLU A 207 14.85 3.52 -9.90
N MET A 208 15.44 4.11 -8.85
CA MET A 208 16.20 5.36 -8.96
C MET A 208 17.50 5.20 -9.76
N ASN A 209 18.00 3.97 -9.89
CA ASN A 209 19.18 3.66 -10.69
C ASN A 209 18.84 3.33 -12.15
N TYR A 210 17.57 3.41 -12.56
CA TYR A 210 17.17 3.13 -13.94
C TYR A 210 17.74 4.15 -14.94
N THR A 211 18.52 3.66 -15.90
CA THR A 211 19.17 4.48 -16.94
C THR A 211 18.48 4.43 -18.30
N GLY A 212 17.40 3.66 -18.44
CA GLY A 212 16.67 3.56 -19.70
C GLY A 212 15.82 4.80 -20.01
N GLU A 213 15.19 4.78 -21.18
CA GLU A 213 14.21 5.78 -21.57
C GLU A 213 12.92 5.61 -20.75
N ILE A 214 12.30 6.74 -20.42
CA ILE A 214 11.06 6.84 -19.67
C ILE A 214 10.06 7.52 -20.59
N ASP A 215 8.89 6.93 -20.76
CA ASP A 215 7.81 7.51 -21.55
C ASP A 215 7.20 8.75 -20.86
N ASP A 216 6.48 9.56 -21.61
CA ASP A 216 5.92 10.83 -21.12
C ASP A 216 4.92 10.62 -19.98
N ASP A 217 4.14 9.53 -19.98
CA ASP A 217 3.13 9.25 -18.97
C ASP A 217 3.80 8.86 -17.63
N THR A 218 4.83 8.02 -17.68
CA THR A 218 5.65 7.69 -16.51
C THR A 218 6.39 8.92 -15.99
N ALA A 219 6.98 9.73 -16.88
CA ALA A 219 7.67 10.96 -16.49
C ALA A 219 6.72 11.95 -15.79
N GLN A 220 5.49 12.09 -16.31
CA GLN A 220 4.46 12.94 -15.71
C GLN A 220 3.96 12.40 -14.36
N SER A 221 3.81 11.08 -14.27
CA SER A 221 3.41 10.40 -13.04
C SER A 221 4.47 10.53 -11.95
N PHE A 222 5.76 10.52 -12.32
CA PHE A 222 6.89 10.64 -11.39
C PHE A 222 7.49 12.04 -11.34
N ARG A 223 6.74 13.07 -11.78
CA ARG A 223 7.22 14.45 -11.76
C ARG A 223 7.78 14.83 -10.39
N MET A 224 8.75 15.74 -10.39
CA MET A 224 9.37 16.25 -9.16
C MET A 224 8.56 17.43 -8.59
N GLY A 225 8.60 17.58 -7.27
CA GLY A 225 8.12 18.75 -6.55
C GLY A 225 9.14 19.90 -6.64
N PRO A 226 8.71 21.10 -6.25
CA PRO A 226 9.45 22.35 -6.49
C PRO A 226 10.79 22.44 -5.75
N SER A 227 11.00 21.65 -4.69
CA SER A 227 12.23 21.68 -3.89
C SER A 227 13.32 20.75 -4.41
N CYS A 228 13.00 19.84 -5.33
CA CYS A 228 13.95 18.87 -5.88
C CYS A 228 14.53 19.38 -7.20
N ASP A 229 15.85 19.54 -7.26
CA ASP A 229 16.60 20.07 -8.39
C ASP A 229 17.29 19.00 -9.25
N ALA A 230 17.00 17.72 -8.99
CA ALA A 230 17.51 16.60 -9.78
C ALA A 230 17.12 16.74 -11.26
N LYS A 231 17.98 16.23 -12.14
CA LYS A 231 17.77 16.40 -13.60
C LYS A 231 16.82 15.39 -14.22
N ARG A 232 16.68 14.21 -13.61
CA ARG A 232 15.83 13.11 -14.09
C ARG A 232 14.88 12.68 -12.98
N VAL A 233 13.64 12.36 -13.37
CA VAL A 233 12.57 11.90 -12.47
C VAL A 233 12.94 10.63 -11.70
N LEU A 234 13.69 9.72 -12.35
CA LEU A 234 14.32 8.56 -11.73
C LEU A 234 15.84 8.79 -11.74
N SER A 235 16.40 9.06 -10.58
CA SER A 235 17.85 9.29 -10.45
C SER A 235 18.35 9.11 -9.03
N LEU A 236 19.62 8.71 -8.91
CA LEU A 236 20.34 8.72 -7.64
C LEU A 236 20.49 10.14 -7.08
N GLU A 237 20.50 11.18 -7.91
CA GLU A 237 20.46 12.58 -7.46
C GLU A 237 19.19 12.85 -6.63
N ARG A 238 18.03 12.39 -7.10
CA ARG A 238 16.74 12.53 -6.40
C ARG A 238 16.70 11.68 -5.12
N TRP A 239 17.26 10.48 -5.15
CA TRP A 239 17.43 9.64 -3.97
C TRP A 239 18.25 10.33 -2.87
N GLU A 240 19.41 10.89 -3.24
CA GLU A 240 20.26 11.65 -2.31
C GLU A 240 19.56 12.89 -1.76
N PHE A 241 18.76 13.57 -2.60
CA PHE A 241 17.92 14.66 -2.16
C PHE A 241 16.95 14.21 -1.05
N TRP A 242 16.23 13.10 -1.24
CA TRP A 242 15.31 12.57 -0.21
C TRP A 242 16.03 12.20 1.08
N LYS A 243 17.19 11.54 0.98
CA LYS A 243 18.02 11.17 2.14
C LYS A 243 18.44 12.41 2.92
N LYS A 244 18.95 13.42 2.23
CA LYS A 244 19.33 14.71 2.84
C LYS A 244 18.12 15.37 3.49
N ARG A 245 16.98 15.38 2.82
CA ARG A 245 15.76 16.03 3.31
C ARG A 245 15.26 15.41 4.61
N LEU A 246 15.26 14.08 4.70
CA LEU A 246 14.91 13.37 5.93
C LEU A 246 15.86 13.72 7.09
N ALA A 247 17.16 13.82 6.83
CA ALA A 247 18.14 14.23 7.83
C ALA A 247 17.91 15.67 8.33
N GLU A 248 17.58 16.60 7.43
CA GLU A 248 17.21 17.98 7.80
C GLU A 248 15.96 18.02 8.70
N LEU A 249 14.92 17.24 8.37
CA LEU A 249 13.69 17.18 9.15
C LEU A 249 13.91 16.66 10.57
N VAL A 250 14.85 15.73 10.76
CA VAL A 250 15.27 15.28 12.11
C VAL A 250 16.03 16.38 12.84
N ALA A 251 16.95 17.09 12.17
CA ALA A 251 17.70 18.19 12.77
C ALA A 251 16.78 19.35 13.21
N ASP A 252 15.72 19.60 12.45
CA ASP A 252 14.71 20.63 12.75
C ASP A 252 13.49 20.11 13.53
N ALA A 253 13.52 18.88 14.04
CA ALA A 253 12.38 18.24 14.70
C ALA A 253 11.75 19.10 15.81
N GLY A 254 12.56 19.79 16.61
CA GLY A 254 12.07 20.69 17.66
C GLY A 254 11.34 21.94 17.12
N LYS A 255 11.74 22.46 15.96
CA LYS A 255 11.08 23.61 15.31
C LYS A 255 9.78 23.21 14.60
N LEU A 256 9.74 21.96 14.13
CA LEU A 256 8.62 21.38 13.41
C LEU A 256 7.63 20.66 14.32
N GLU A 257 7.88 20.66 15.63
CA GLU A 257 7.06 19.99 16.66
C GLU A 257 6.86 18.49 16.37
N LEU A 258 7.88 17.84 15.81
CA LEU A 258 7.84 16.41 15.49
C LEU A 258 8.04 15.56 16.75
N GLY A 259 7.17 14.57 16.96
CA GLY A 259 7.27 13.62 18.06
C GLY A 259 8.50 12.70 17.97
N SER A 260 8.96 12.19 19.12
CA SER A 260 10.11 11.28 19.20
C SER A 260 9.91 9.98 18.42
N THR A 261 8.67 9.51 18.32
CA THR A 261 8.32 8.32 17.55
C THR A 261 8.61 8.52 16.06
N ILE A 262 8.25 9.67 15.49
CA ILE A 262 8.48 9.91 14.07
C ILE A 262 9.96 10.14 13.78
N THR A 263 10.68 10.85 14.66
CA THR A 263 12.13 11.02 14.50
C THR A 263 12.89 9.70 14.51
N ALA A 264 12.50 8.76 15.40
CA ALA A 264 13.12 7.42 15.42
C ALA A 264 12.82 6.62 14.15
N ARG A 265 11.62 6.76 13.58
CA ARG A 265 11.29 6.14 12.29
C ARG A 265 12.09 6.74 11.14
N ILE A 266 12.31 8.05 11.13
CA ILE A 266 13.16 8.69 10.12
C ILE A 266 14.60 8.15 10.21
N SER A 267 15.16 8.00 11.41
CA SER A 267 16.47 7.37 11.59
C SER A 267 16.52 5.96 11.01
N LYS A 268 15.51 5.13 11.29
CA LYS A 268 15.42 3.77 10.72
C LYS A 268 15.28 3.78 9.19
N ALA A 269 14.55 4.74 8.63
CA ALA A 269 14.44 4.92 7.19
C ALA A 269 15.81 5.28 6.57
N LEU A 270 16.55 6.22 7.17
CA LEU A 270 17.90 6.58 6.74
C LEU A 270 18.87 5.40 6.79
N GLU A 271 18.79 4.56 7.83
CA GLU A 271 19.55 3.30 7.92
C GLU A 271 19.20 2.34 6.77
N ALA A 272 17.90 2.19 6.46
CA ALA A 272 17.46 1.35 5.35
C ALA A 272 17.93 1.89 3.98
N MET A 273 17.96 3.21 3.80
CA MET A 273 18.52 3.84 2.58
C MET A 273 20.02 3.56 2.47
N ALA A 274 20.78 3.74 3.55
CA ALA A 274 22.21 3.48 3.55
C ALA A 274 22.55 2.00 3.33
N ALA A 275 21.69 1.07 3.78
CA ALA A 275 21.91 -0.37 3.65
C ALA A 275 21.80 -0.91 2.21
N VAL A 276 21.16 -0.16 1.31
CA VAL A 276 20.97 -0.56 -0.10
C VAL A 276 21.92 0.15 -1.05
N GLU A 277 22.67 1.13 -0.55
CA GLU A 277 23.71 1.83 -1.30
C GLU A 277 25.00 0.97 -1.36
N PRO A 278 25.70 0.95 -2.50
CA PRO A 278 26.93 0.16 -2.70
C PRO A 278 28.17 0.71 -1.99
#